data_AF-A0A9N9SUS0-F1
#
_entry.id   AF-A0A9N9SUS0-F1
#
_cell.length_a   1.000
_cell.length_b   1.000
_cell.length_c   1.000
_cell.angle_alpha   90.00
_cell.angle_beta   90.00
_cell.angle_gamma   90.00
#
_symmetry.space_group_name_H-M   'P 1'
#
loop_
_entity.id
_entity.type
_entity.pdbx_description
1 polymer ?
#
loop_
_entity_poly.entity_id
_entity_poly.type
_entity_poly.pdbx_seq_one_letter_code
_entity_poly.pdbx_strand_id
1 'polypeptide(L)'
;MNAFSKCAQLWQKSNKPKSNEIIIKLLGHTLSSPGATRWNSTFDAVSQILKAKEKLPILQQNLTLKLFKETELLYLEEYCLVMKPLASTLDSLQGEDNVSLDICYPV
;
A
#
# COMPACT_ATOMS: atom_id res chain seq x y z
N MET A 1 -13.17 -10.81 9.26
CA MET A 1 -12.10 -9.79 9.11
C MET A 1 -11.92 -9.59 7.62
N ASN A 2 -11.98 -8.35 7.16
CA ASN A 2 -11.84 -8.02 5.75
C ASN A 2 -10.35 -7.95 5.37
N ALA A 3 -10.00 -8.25 4.12
CA ALA A 3 -8.62 -8.23 3.63
C ALA A 3 -7.92 -6.89 3.94
N PHE A 4 -8.60 -5.77 3.69
CA PHE A 4 -8.11 -4.42 4.02
C PHE A 4 -7.82 -4.18 5.51
N SER A 5 -8.56 -4.82 6.41
CA SER A 5 -8.30 -4.70 7.84
C SER A 5 -6.98 -5.38 8.24
N LYS A 6 -6.61 -6.47 7.56
CA LYS A 6 -5.29 -7.11 7.74
C LYS A 6 -4.17 -6.28 7.12
N CYS A 7 -4.38 -5.71 5.93
CA CYS A 7 -3.44 -4.77 5.32
C CYS A 7 -3.19 -3.55 6.22
N ALA A 8 -4.25 -2.96 6.79
CA ALA A 8 -4.14 -1.85 7.74
C ALA A 8 -3.31 -2.19 8.98
N GLN A 9 -3.51 -3.38 9.56
CA GLN A 9 -2.69 -3.85 10.68
C GLN A 9 -1.23 -4.05 10.28
N LEU A 10 -0.97 -4.58 9.08
CA LEU A 10 0.38 -4.75 8.55
C LEU A 10 1.06 -3.40 8.36
N TRP A 11 0.41 -2.42 7.74
CA TRP A 11 0.94 -1.07 7.55
C TRP A 11 1.19 -0.37 8.89
N GLN A 12 0.26 -0.48 9.84
CA GLN A 12 0.43 0.08 11.18
C GLN A 12 1.64 -0.53 11.90
N LYS A 13 1.85 -1.84 11.75
CA LYS A 13 3.05 -2.51 12.27
C LYS A 13 4.31 -2.08 11.53
N SER A 14 4.25 -1.93 10.21
CA SER A 14 5.39 -1.46 9.40
C SER A 14 5.86 -0.07 9.81
N ASN A 15 4.97 0.80 10.30
CA ASN A 15 5.37 2.11 10.82
C ASN A 15 6.14 2.04 12.15
N LYS A 16 6.19 0.88 12.81
CA LYS A 16 6.97 0.71 14.04
C LYS A 16 8.42 0.32 13.68
N PRO A 17 9.44 1.00 14.22
CA PRO A 17 10.83 0.83 13.79
C PRO A 17 11.33 -0.62 13.90
N LYS A 18 11.05 -1.31 15.02
CA LYS A 18 11.44 -2.73 15.22
C LYS A 18 10.82 -3.67 14.19
N SER A 19 9.57 -3.42 13.81
CA SER A 19 8.87 -4.23 12.81
C SER A 19 9.33 -3.87 11.40
N ASN A 20 9.64 -2.60 11.15
CA ASN A 20 10.19 -2.14 9.88
C ASN A 20 11.56 -2.78 9.59
N GLU A 21 12.44 -2.91 10.59
CA GLU A 21 13.72 -3.61 10.43
C GLU A 21 13.54 -5.07 9.98
N ILE A 22 12.57 -5.78 10.58
CA ILE A 22 12.23 -7.16 10.20
C ILE A 22 11.70 -7.20 8.76
N ILE A 23 10.86 -6.23 8.38
CA ILE A 23 10.33 -6.11 7.02
C ILE A 23 11.46 -5.86 6.02
N ILE A 24 12.33 -4.87 6.26
CA ILE A 24 13.47 -4.57 5.40
C ILE A 24 14.40 -5.78 5.27
N LYS A 25 14.65 -6.50 6.37
CA LYS A 25 15.50 -7.69 6.37
C LYS A 25 14.92 -8.83 5.52
N LEU A 26 13.60 -9.00 5.48
CA LEU A 26 12.92 -10.07 4.73
C LEU A 26 12.62 -9.68 3.27
N LEU A 27 12.09 -8.47 3.07
CA LEU A 27 11.61 -7.96 1.77
C LEU A 27 12.69 -7.19 1.00
N GLY A 28 13.74 -6.69 1.66
CA GLY A 28 14.77 -5.84 1.06
C GLY A 28 14.34 -4.39 0.83
N HIS A 29 13.10 -4.02 1.20
CA HIS A 29 12.54 -2.68 1.06
C HIS A 29 11.51 -2.42 2.17
N THR A 30 11.13 -1.15 2.34
CA THR A 30 10.07 -0.73 3.28
C THR A 30 8.68 -0.87 2.65
N LEU A 31 7.67 -1.19 3.45
CA LEU A 31 6.28 -1.15 2.98
C LEU A 31 5.74 0.28 3.06
N SER A 32 5.20 0.76 1.96
CA SER A 32 4.47 2.03 1.93
C SER A 32 3.11 1.88 2.62
N SER A 33 2.75 2.83 3.47
CA SER A 33 1.40 2.93 4.04
C SER A 33 0.52 3.79 3.12
N PRO A 34 -0.77 3.47 2.93
CA PRO A 34 -1.68 4.32 2.20
C PRO A 34 -1.79 5.68 2.87
N GLY A 35 -1.50 6.76 2.13
CA GLY A 35 -1.83 8.13 2.50
C GLY A 35 -3.28 8.46 2.12
N ALA A 36 -4.00 9.16 3.00
CA ALA A 36 -5.42 9.50 2.79
C ALA A 36 -5.67 10.40 1.56
N THR A 37 -4.66 11.14 1.10
CA THR A 37 -4.78 12.19 0.08
C THR A 37 -4.55 11.73 -1.35
N ARG A 38 -4.10 10.50 -1.61
CA ARG A 38 -3.91 9.98 -2.97
C ARG A 38 -4.33 8.52 -3.05
N TRP A 39 -5.38 8.22 -3.82
CA TRP A 39 -5.83 6.84 -4.06
C TRP A 39 -4.72 5.97 -4.67
N ASN A 40 -3.78 6.56 -5.42
CA ASN A 40 -2.56 5.92 -5.90
C ASN A 40 -1.75 5.27 -4.76
N SER A 41 -1.64 5.94 -3.61
CA SER A 41 -0.90 5.43 -2.45
C SER A 41 -1.50 4.13 -1.89
N THR A 42 -2.83 3.97 -1.95
CA THR A 42 -3.49 2.73 -1.53
C THR A 42 -3.28 1.61 -2.53
N PHE A 43 -3.39 1.90 -3.83
CA PHE A 43 -3.08 0.95 -4.88
C PHE A 43 -1.62 0.47 -4.82
N ASP A 44 -0.66 1.40 -4.68
CA ASP A 44 0.77 1.09 -4.59
C ASP A 44 1.09 0.23 -3.37
N ALA A 45 0.53 0.58 -2.21
CA ALA A 45 0.72 -0.17 -0.97
C ALA A 45 0.18 -1.61 -1.06
N VAL A 46 -1.00 -1.80 -1.69
CA VAL A 46 -1.57 -3.13 -1.93
C VAL A 46 -0.75 -3.91 -2.95
N SER A 47 -0.31 -3.25 -4.02
CA SER A 47 0.54 -3.85 -5.05
C SER A 47 1.89 -4.35 -4.48
N GLN A 48 2.50 -3.60 -3.56
CA GLN A 48 3.71 -4.04 -2.84
C GLN A 48 3.46 -5.31 -2.01
N ILE A 49 2.33 -5.38 -1.30
CA ILE A 49 1.94 -6.57 -0.53
C ILE A 49 1.81 -7.78 -1.46
N LEU A 50 1.14 -7.63 -2.61
CA LEU A 50 0.98 -8.69 -3.60
C LEU A 50 2.31 -9.17 -4.21
N LYS A 51 3.24 -8.25 -4.48
CA LYS A 51 4.60 -8.59 -4.93
C LYS A 51 5.37 -9.40 -3.89
N ALA A 52 5.10 -9.16 -2.60
CA ALA A 52 5.72 -9.87 -1.49
C ALA A 52 4.95 -11.14 -1.07
N LYS A 53 3.96 -11.62 -1.85
CA LYS A 53 3.07 -12.72 -1.45
C LYS A 53 3.78 -13.98 -0.94
N GLU A 54 4.93 -14.32 -1.52
CA GLU A 54 5.72 -15.50 -1.11
C GLU A 54 6.35 -15.32 0.28
N LYS A 55 6.71 -14.09 0.64
CA LYS A 55 7.38 -13.77 1.91
C LYS A 55 6.40 -13.30 2.99
N LEU A 56 5.16 -12.97 2.62
CA LEU A 56 4.10 -12.56 3.57
C LEU A 56 3.90 -13.55 4.71
N PRO A 57 3.82 -14.89 4.50
CA PRO A 57 3.59 -15.82 5.59
C PRO A 57 4.69 -15.77 6.66
N ILE A 58 5.95 -15.68 6.22
CA ILE A 58 7.13 -15.58 7.10
C ILE A 58 7.09 -14.25 7.86
N LEU A 59 6.78 -13.16 7.16
CA LEU A 59 6.64 -11.83 7.76
C LEU A 59 5.55 -11.79 8.84
N GLN A 60 4.39 -12.37 8.53
CA GLN A 60 3.24 -12.41 9.43
C GLN A 60 3.52 -13.26 10.67
N GLN A 61 4.24 -14.38 10.52
CA GLN A 61 4.69 -15.17 11.67
C GLN A 61 5.65 -14.38 12.56
N ASN A 62 6.66 -13.72 11.98
CA ASN A 62 7.63 -12.92 12.74
C ASN A 62 6.98 -11.71 13.44
N LEU A 63 5.95 -11.12 12.84
CA LEU A 63 5.22 -9.97 13.40
C LEU A 63 4.03 -10.37 14.30
N THR A 64 3.80 -11.68 14.48
CA THR A 64 2.65 -12.24 15.20
C THR A 64 1.31 -11.71 14.67
N LEU A 65 1.21 -11.59 13.35
CA LEU A 65 0.02 -11.13 12.63
C LEU A 65 -0.76 -12.32 12.06
N LYS A 66 -2.07 -12.14 11.88
CA LYS A 66 -2.92 -13.14 11.24
C LYS A 66 -2.53 -13.31 9.77
N LEU A 67 -2.26 -14.54 9.36
CA LEU A 67 -1.96 -14.93 7.98
C LEU A 67 -3.06 -14.48 7.00
N PHE A 68 -2.66 -14.07 5.80
CA PHE A 68 -3.60 -13.86 4.70
C PHE A 68 -4.10 -15.22 4.21
N LYS A 69 -5.41 -15.32 4.00
CA LYS A 69 -6.01 -16.44 3.28
C LYS A 69 -5.86 -16.22 1.78
N GLU A 70 -5.84 -17.30 1.02
CA GLU A 70 -5.78 -17.24 -0.44
C GLU A 70 -6.93 -16.41 -1.04
N THR A 71 -8.14 -16.56 -0.50
CA THR A 71 -9.31 -15.76 -0.89
C THR A 71 -9.12 -14.26 -0.66
N GLU A 72 -8.37 -13.87 0.37
CA GLU A 72 -8.08 -12.46 0.65
C GLU A 72 -7.01 -11.91 -0.29
N LEU A 73 -6.04 -12.75 -0.70
CA LEU A 73 -5.04 -12.37 -1.70
C LEU A 73 -5.67 -12.20 -3.08
N LEU A 74 -6.51 -13.16 -3.50
CA LEU A 74 -7.30 -13.06 -4.73
C LEU A 74 -8.14 -11.77 -4.78
N TYR A 75 -8.84 -11.46 -3.69
CA TYR A 75 -9.61 -10.22 -3.58
C TYR A 75 -8.73 -8.96 -3.75
N LEU A 76 -7.51 -8.95 -3.21
CA LEU A 76 -6.57 -7.84 -3.39
C LEU A 76 -6.04 -7.76 -4.83
N GLU A 77 -5.84 -8.89 -5.50
CA GLU A 77 -5.45 -8.94 -6.92
C GLU A 77 -6.57 -8.36 -7.81
N GLU A 78 -7.82 -8.78 -7.59
CA GLU A 78 -8.99 -8.22 -8.28
C GLU A 78 -9.15 -6.72 -8.02
N TYR A 79 -8.96 -6.28 -6.77
CA TYR A 79 -8.95 -4.87 -6.42
C TYR A 79 -7.90 -4.09 -7.22
N CYS A 80 -6.66 -4.59 -7.31
CA CYS A 80 -5.62 -3.95 -8.11
C CYS A 80 -5.98 -3.90 -9.59
N LEU A 81 -6.63 -4.92 -10.15
CA LEU A 81 -7.07 -4.91 -11.55
C LEU A 81 -8.11 -3.82 -11.83
N VAL A 82 -9.10 -3.66 -10.95
CA VAL A 82 -10.13 -2.61 -11.06
C VAL A 82 -9.55 -1.22 -10.83
N MET A 83 -8.61 -1.10 -9.89
CA MET A 83 -8.01 0.18 -9.53
C MET A 83 -6.94 0.64 -10.51
N LYS A 84 -6.34 -0.25 -11.31
CA LYS A 84 -5.30 0.11 -12.29
C LYS A 84 -5.75 1.20 -13.27
N PRO A 85 -6.87 1.09 -14.00
CA PRO A 85 -7.32 2.18 -14.89
C PRO A 85 -7.66 3.44 -14.11
N LEU A 86 -8.27 3.32 -12.92
CA LEU A 86 -8.62 4.47 -12.09
C LEU A 86 -7.38 5.25 -11.61
N ALA A 87 -6.36 4.53 -11.14
CA ALA A 87 -5.08 5.11 -10.73
C ALA A 87 -4.36 5.75 -11.93
N SER A 88 -4.37 5.11 -13.10
CA SER A 88 -3.77 5.66 -14.31
C SER A 88 -4.47 6.93 -14.79
N THR A 89 -5.80 6.95 -14.83
CA THR A 89 -6.58 8.14 -15.19
C THR A 89 -6.37 9.26 -14.18
N LEU A 90 -6.36 8.93 -12.89
CA LEU A 90 -6.12 9.90 -11.83
C LEU A 90 -4.69 10.45 -11.87
N ASP A 91 -3.69 9.63 -12.19
CA ASP A 91 -2.30 10.06 -12.36
C ASP A 91 -2.15 10.99 -13.57
N SER A 92 -2.85 10.71 -14.68
CA SER A 92 -2.92 11.63 -15.83
C SER A 92 -3.58 12.97 -15.44
N LEU A 93 -4.68 12.93 -14.68
CA LEU A 93 -5.38 14.14 -14.23
C LEU A 93 -4.59 14.93 -13.17
N GLN A 94 -3.87 14.26 -12.25
CA GLN A 94 -3.04 14.91 -11.23
C GLN A 94 -1.67 15.36 -11.78
N GLY A 95 -1.17 14.71 -12.83
CA GLY A 95 0.09 15.06 -13.49
C GLY A 95 0.06 16.40 -14.22
N GLU A 96 -1.14 16.84 -14.63
CA GLU A 96 -1.37 18.15 -15.24
C GLU A 96 -1.39 19.31 -14.21
N ASP A 97 -1.55 19.00 -12.91
CA ASP A 97 -1.65 19.98 -11.80
C ASP A 97 -0.35 20.09 -10.97
N ASN A 98 0.81 19.77 -11.54
CA ASN A 98 2.11 20.25 -11.02
C ASN A 98 2.42 21.68 -11.51
N VAL A 99 1.40 22.48 -11.80
CA VAL A 99 1.49 23.92 -11.61
C VAL A 99 1.11 24.15 -10.16
N SER A 100 2.11 24.35 -9.30
CA SER A 100 1.92 24.93 -7.98
C SER A 100 0.94 26.09 -8.11
N LEU A 101 -0.26 25.96 -7.54
CA LEU A 101 -1.24 27.04 -7.42
C LEU A 101 -0.77 28.04 -6.34
N ASP A 102 0.47 28.49 -6.46
CA ASP A 102 1.17 29.37 -5.51
C ASP A 102 1.44 30.77 -6.10
N ILE A 103 0.93 31.07 -7.31
CA ILE A 103 1.15 32.38 -7.95
C ILE A 103 -0.14 33.04 -8.45
N CYS A 104 -1.06 33.40 -7.56
CA CYS A 104 -1.83 34.64 -7.67
C CYS A 104 -2.76 34.84 -6.47
N TYR A 105 -2.25 35.47 -5.42
CA TYR A 105 -3.08 36.37 -4.62
C TYR A 105 -2.38 37.73 -4.62
N PRO A 106 -2.70 38.63 -5.57
CA PRO A 106 -2.32 40.03 -5.42
C PRO A 106 -3.26 40.67 -4.38
N VAL A 107 -2.68 41.13 -3.27
CA VAL A 107 -3.25 42.17 -2.40
C VAL A 107 -2.88 43.55 -2.92
#